data_AF-A0A920TS20-F1
#
_entry.id   AF-A0A920TS20-F1
#
_cell.length_a   1.000
_cell.length_b   1.000
_cell.length_c   1.000
_cell.angle_alpha   90.00
_cell.angle_beta   90.00
_cell.angle_gamma   90.00
#
_symmetry.space_group_name_H-M   'P 1'
#
loop_
_entity.id
_entity.type
_entity.pdbx_description
1 polymer ?
#
loop_
_entity_poly.entity_id
_entity_poly.type
_entity_poly.pdbx_seq_one_letter_code
_entity_poly.pdbx_strand_id
1 'polypeptide(L)'
;MKVHFSRLLSPRLYWIAGAALMCLAALVSPVTAQERPSSSEQWEVPRTVFGHPDLQGNWTNATLTPFERPAGFGESALTWEEVAEIEQGQAELVARKAEASDPDRPPPPEGGTHPVCIDGPTSFL
;
A
#
# COMPACT_ATOMS: atom_id res chain seq x y z
N MET A 1 -38.59 -75.12 11.55
CA MET A 1 -37.15 -74.86 11.43
C MET A 1 -36.93 -73.85 10.31
N LYS A 2 -36.90 -72.55 10.64
CA LYS A 2 -36.49 -71.46 9.73
C LYS A 2 -35.70 -70.46 10.57
N VAL A 3 -34.44 -70.29 10.19
CA VAL A 3 -33.38 -69.58 10.90
C VAL A 3 -33.56 -68.06 10.80
N HIS A 4 -33.37 -67.35 11.92
CA HIS A 4 -33.36 -65.89 11.97
C HIS A 4 -32.05 -65.36 11.36
N PHE A 5 -32.06 -65.09 10.05
CA PHE A 5 -30.91 -64.57 9.29
C PHE A 5 -31.07 -63.08 8.95
N SER A 6 -31.36 -62.22 9.94
CA SER A 6 -31.38 -60.77 9.72
C SER A 6 -30.64 -60.04 10.83
N ARG A 7 -29.30 -60.16 10.79
CA ARG A 7 -28.34 -59.39 11.61
C ARG A 7 -27.16 -58.89 10.78
N LEU A 8 -27.29 -58.76 9.46
CA LEU A 8 -26.15 -58.43 8.59
C LEU A 8 -26.00 -56.95 8.24
N LEU A 9 -26.98 -56.09 8.48
CA LEU A 9 -26.84 -54.64 8.28
C LEU A 9 -27.19 -53.90 9.57
N SER A 10 -26.22 -53.81 10.49
CA SER A 10 -26.37 -52.96 11.65
C SER A 10 -26.30 -51.49 11.22
N PRO A 11 -27.14 -50.59 11.76
CA PRO A 11 -27.12 -49.16 11.42
C PRO A 11 -25.74 -48.52 11.64
N ARG A 12 -24.92 -49.10 12.54
CA ARG A 12 -23.55 -48.69 12.81
C ARG A 12 -22.62 -48.82 11.60
N LEU A 13 -22.85 -49.81 10.72
CA LEU A 13 -22.03 -50.02 9.53
C LEU A 13 -22.24 -48.90 8.49
N TYR A 14 -23.48 -48.39 8.39
CA TYR A 14 -23.82 -47.24 7.54
C TYR A 14 -23.22 -45.93 8.04
N TRP A 15 -23.17 -45.73 9.36
CA TRP A 15 -22.50 -44.56 9.95
C TRP A 15 -20.99 -44.58 9.71
N ILE A 16 -20.35 -45.74 9.82
CA ILE A 16 -18.91 -45.89 9.55
C ILE A 16 -18.61 -45.67 8.06
N ALA A 17 -19.40 -46.25 7.16
CA ALA A 17 -19.24 -46.06 5.72
C ALA A 17 -19.46 -44.59 5.31
N GLY A 18 -20.46 -43.92 5.89
CA GLY A 18 -20.72 -42.50 5.65
C GLY A 18 -19.59 -41.61 6.17
N ALA A 19 -19.08 -41.87 7.36
CA ALA A 19 -17.94 -41.13 7.93
C ALA A 19 -16.66 -41.34 7.11
N ALA A 20 -16.40 -42.56 6.63
CA ALA A 20 -15.25 -42.87 5.78
C ALA A 20 -15.33 -42.15 4.42
N LEU A 21 -16.52 -42.08 3.82
CA LEU A 21 -16.75 -41.36 2.57
C LEU A 21 -16.54 -39.85 2.73
N MET A 22 -17.00 -39.28 3.86
CA MET A 22 -16.82 -37.86 4.20
C MET A 22 -15.33 -37.53 4.46
N CYS A 23 -14.59 -38.40 5.13
CA CYS A 23 -13.14 -38.23 5.32
C CYS A 23 -12.36 -38.34 4.01
N LEU A 24 -12.77 -39.21 3.07
CA LEU A 24 -12.11 -39.34 1.77
C LEU A 24 -12.31 -38.08 0.90
N ALA A 25 -13.50 -37.46 0.97
CA ALA A 25 -13.77 -36.20 0.27
C ALA A 25 -12.96 -35.02 0.84
N ALA A 26 -12.65 -35.04 2.14
CA ALA A 26 -11.83 -34.01 2.80
C ALA A 26 -10.32 -34.08 2.47
N LEU A 27 -9.85 -35.17 1.84
CA LEU A 27 -8.46 -35.30 1.37
C LEU A 27 -8.23 -34.63 0.01
N VAL A 28 -9.29 -34.21 -0.67
CA VAL A 28 -9.23 -33.52 -1.96
C VAL A 28 -9.34 -32.01 -1.71
N SER A 29 -8.37 -31.45 -1.00
CA SER A 29 -8.26 -29.99 -0.87
C SER A 29 -7.92 -29.38 -2.24
N PRO A 30 -8.64 -28.36 -2.72
CA PRO A 30 -8.22 -27.61 -3.89
C PRO A 30 -6.96 -26.79 -3.55
N VAL A 31 -5.80 -27.29 -3.97
CA VAL A 31 -4.48 -26.63 -3.86
C VAL A 31 -4.38 -25.35 -4.71
N THR A 32 -5.42 -25.02 -5.47
CA THR A 32 -5.46 -23.85 -6.37
C THR A 32 -5.41 -22.50 -5.64
N ALA A 33 -5.60 -22.46 -4.32
CA ALA A 33 -5.45 -21.25 -3.51
C ALA A 33 -4.02 -20.97 -3.03
N GLN A 34 -3.07 -21.88 -3.28
CA GLN A 34 -1.66 -21.70 -2.91
C GLN A 34 -0.78 -21.16 -4.05
N GLU A 35 -1.38 -20.84 -5.20
CA GLU A 35 -0.65 -20.20 -6.29
C GLU A 35 -0.30 -18.76 -5.88
N ARG A 36 0.98 -18.56 -5.52
CA ARG A 36 1.56 -17.23 -5.40
C ARG A 36 1.49 -16.59 -6.81
N PRO A 37 0.96 -15.37 -6.98
CA PRO A 37 0.93 -14.73 -8.29
C PRO A 37 2.35 -14.70 -8.86
N SER A 38 2.57 -15.42 -9.97
CA SER A 38 3.87 -15.54 -10.63
C SER A 38 4.16 -14.38 -11.60
N SER A 39 3.28 -13.38 -11.64
CA SER A 39 3.49 -12.14 -12.38
C SER A 39 4.21 -11.11 -11.52
N SER A 40 5.43 -11.43 -11.09
CA SER A 40 6.43 -10.38 -10.94
C SER A 40 7.42 -10.63 -12.06
N GLU A 41 7.43 -9.79 -13.08
CA GLU A 41 8.68 -9.59 -13.83
C GLU A 41 9.78 -9.44 -12.77
N GLN A 42 10.84 -10.25 -12.89
CA GLN A 42 11.94 -10.19 -11.95
C GLN A 42 12.52 -8.77 -12.06
N TRP A 43 12.15 -7.89 -11.13
CA TRP A 43 12.57 -6.50 -11.19
C TRP A 43 14.10 -6.46 -11.09
N GLU A 44 14.74 -5.95 -12.14
CA GLU A 44 16.19 -5.76 -12.20
C GLU A 44 16.53 -4.29 -11.92
N VAL A 45 17.48 -4.07 -11.01
CA VAL A 45 17.98 -2.72 -10.68
C VAL A 45 18.69 -2.14 -11.91
N PRO A 46 18.22 -1.02 -12.49
CA PRO A 46 18.93 -0.35 -13.57
C PRO A 46 20.36 0.00 -13.14
N ARG A 47 21.33 -0.10 -14.05
CA ARG A 47 22.74 0.16 -13.74
C ARG A 47 23.33 1.23 -14.63
N THR A 48 24.24 2.01 -14.06
CA THR A 48 25.08 2.96 -14.81
C THR A 48 26.10 2.22 -15.68
N VAL A 49 26.79 2.94 -16.57
CA VAL A 49 27.89 2.39 -17.40
C VAL A 49 29.06 1.81 -16.59
N PHE A 50 29.15 2.16 -15.31
CA PHE A 50 30.14 1.65 -14.36
C PHE A 50 29.63 0.45 -13.54
N GLY A 51 28.39 0.00 -13.78
CA GLY A 51 27.80 -1.18 -13.15
C GLY A 51 27.18 -0.94 -11.75
N HIS A 52 27.12 0.30 -11.28
CA HIS A 52 26.44 0.68 -10.03
C HIS A 52 24.93 0.84 -10.25
N PRO A 53 24.09 0.66 -9.22
CA PRO A 53 22.68 1.03 -9.28
C PRO A 53 22.49 2.46 -9.78
N ASP A 54 21.61 2.63 -10.76
CA ASP A 54 21.23 3.93 -11.27
C ASP A 54 20.11 4.52 -10.39
N LEU A 55 20.49 5.48 -9.56
CA LEU A 55 19.60 6.22 -8.67
C LEU A 55 19.35 7.64 -9.20
N GLN A 56 19.57 7.90 -10.49
CA GLN A 56 19.25 9.18 -11.11
C GLN A 56 17.74 9.40 -11.19
N GLY A 57 17.31 10.66 -11.15
CA GLY A 57 15.90 11.05 -11.15
C GLY A 57 15.65 12.28 -10.29
N ASN A 58 14.38 12.67 -10.18
CA ASN A 58 13.97 13.76 -9.30
C ASN A 58 13.68 13.21 -7.89
N TRP A 59 14.50 13.60 -6.93
CA TRP A 59 14.33 13.25 -5.52
C TRP A 59 13.78 14.46 -4.76
N THR A 60 12.84 14.23 -3.86
CA THR A 60 12.38 15.23 -2.90
C THR A 60 12.41 14.65 -1.49
N ASN A 61 12.72 15.47 -0.50
CA ASN A 61 12.56 15.11 0.91
C ASN A 61 11.23 15.62 1.48
N ALA A 62 10.32 16.13 0.64
CA ALA A 62 9.05 16.67 1.06
C ALA A 62 8.23 15.60 1.78
N THR A 63 7.88 15.89 3.03
CA THR A 63 6.98 15.07 3.82
C THR A 63 5.69 15.86 4.08
N LEU A 64 4.55 15.21 3.91
CA LEU A 64 3.25 15.78 4.29
C LEU A 64 3.08 15.81 5.81
N THR A 65 3.71 14.86 6.50
CA THR A 65 3.66 14.74 7.96
C THR A 65 4.97 15.25 8.55
N PRO A 66 5.00 16.43 9.19
CA PRO A 66 6.19 16.92 9.85
C PRO A 66 6.58 16.02 11.04
N PHE A 67 7.87 15.96 11.34
CA PHE A 67 8.38 15.15 12.46
C PHE A 67 7.95 15.68 13.83
N GLU A 68 7.80 17.00 13.94
CA GLU A 68 7.35 17.69 15.15
C GLU A 68 5.97 18.30 14.90
N ARG A 69 5.17 18.43 15.96
CA ARG A 69 3.89 19.14 15.87
C ARG A 69 4.15 20.63 15.57
N PRO A 70 3.54 21.21 14.52
CA PRO A 70 3.76 22.62 14.21
C PRO A 70 3.29 23.53 15.35
N ALA A 71 4.00 24.64 15.55
CA ALA A 71 3.65 25.64 16.55
C ALA A 71 2.25 26.22 16.27
N GLY A 72 1.54 26.63 17.33
CA GLY A 72 0.17 27.14 17.24
C GLY A 72 -0.91 26.06 17.36
N PHE A 73 -0.60 24.81 17.04
CA PHE A 73 -1.41 23.66 17.42
C PHE A 73 -0.97 23.21 18.81
N GLY A 74 -1.75 23.54 19.83
CA GLY A 74 -1.46 23.15 21.22
C GLY A 74 -1.52 21.65 21.47
N GLU A 75 -1.77 21.24 22.72
CA GLU A 75 -1.94 19.82 23.03
C GLU A 75 -3.28 19.23 22.56
N SER A 76 -4.25 20.10 22.24
CA SER A 76 -5.59 19.72 21.83
C SER A 76 -5.62 19.05 20.46
N ALA A 77 -6.54 18.09 20.31
CA ALA A 77 -6.85 17.52 19.01
C ALA A 77 -7.47 18.58 18.09
N LEU A 78 -7.19 18.47 16.78
CA LEU A 78 -7.81 19.30 15.77
C LEU A 78 -9.31 18.98 15.65
N THR A 79 -10.10 20.02 15.40
CA THR A 79 -11.49 19.88 14.97
C THR A 79 -11.58 19.39 13.53
N TRP A 80 -12.73 18.85 13.14
CA TRP A 80 -12.95 18.40 11.76
C TRP A 80 -12.84 19.54 10.74
N GLU A 81 -13.21 20.75 11.13
CA GLU A 81 -13.13 21.94 10.27
C GLU A 81 -11.65 22.33 10.03
N GLU A 82 -10.84 22.39 11.09
CA GLU A 82 -9.40 22.66 10.99
C GLU A 82 -8.67 21.59 10.15
N VAL A 83 -9.05 20.32 10.29
CA VAL A 83 -8.49 19.24 9.46
C VAL A 83 -8.84 19.47 7.98
N ALA A 84 -10.09 19.79 7.68
CA ALA A 84 -10.53 20.04 6.30
C ALA A 84 -9.80 21.24 5.68
N GLU A 85 -9.59 22.32 6.44
CA GLU A 85 -8.82 23.48 5.98
C GLU A 85 -7.37 23.13 5.66
N ILE A 86 -6.71 22.36 6.54
CA ILE A 86 -5.33 21.90 6.32
C ILE A 86 -5.24 21.01 5.07
N GLU A 87 -6.14 20.04 4.93
CA GLU A 87 -6.18 19.12 3.80
C GLU A 87 -6.44 19.87 2.48
N GLN A 88 -7.38 20.81 2.47
CA GLN A 88 -7.67 21.64 1.31
C GLN A 88 -6.45 22.50 0.93
N GLY A 89 -5.82 23.16 1.91
CA GLY A 89 -4.61 23.95 1.67
C GLY A 89 -3.49 23.11 1.06
N GLN A 90 -3.27 21.89 1.54
CA GLN A 90 -2.27 20.98 0.96
C GLN A 90 -2.62 20.58 -0.48
N ALA A 91 -3.89 20.26 -0.76
CA ALA A 91 -4.33 19.91 -2.10
C ALA A 91 -4.12 21.07 -3.10
N GLU A 92 -4.41 22.30 -2.69
CA GLU A 92 -4.18 23.50 -3.50
C GLU A 92 -2.70 23.75 -3.78
N LEU A 93 -1.83 23.56 -2.78
CA LEU A 93 -0.38 23.65 -2.94
C LEU A 93 0.14 22.62 -3.97
N VAL A 94 -0.32 21.38 -3.88
CA VAL A 94 0.06 20.29 -4.80
C VAL A 94 -0.39 20.61 -6.21
N ALA A 95 -1.65 21.03 -6.38
CA ALA A 95 -2.21 21.38 -7.69
C ALA A 95 -1.42 22.52 -8.35
N ARG A 96 -1.14 23.59 -7.61
CA ARG A 96 -0.35 24.73 -8.13
C ARG A 96 1.08 24.35 -8.49
N LYS A 97 1.74 23.51 -7.69
CA LYS A 97 3.12 23.06 -7.98
C LYS A 97 3.20 22.10 -9.16
N ALA A 98 2.10 21.39 -9.45
CA ALA A 98 2.02 20.47 -10.59
C ALA A 98 1.73 21.19 -11.92
N GLU A 99 1.35 22.46 -11.89
CA GLU A 99 1.12 23.25 -13.09
C GLU A 99 2.41 23.42 -13.91
N ALA A 100 2.27 23.39 -15.23
CA ALA A 100 3.39 23.60 -16.12
C ALA A 100 3.98 24.99 -15.90
N SER A 101 5.30 25.08 -15.83
CA SER A 101 5.98 26.38 -15.81
C SER A 101 5.72 27.13 -17.11
N ASP A 102 5.51 28.45 -17.01
CA ASP A 102 5.44 29.35 -18.16
C ASP A 102 6.78 29.32 -18.94
N PRO A 103 6.78 28.91 -20.22
CA PRO A 103 8.00 28.86 -21.03
C PRO A 103 8.57 30.25 -21.37
N ASP A 104 7.75 31.30 -21.34
CA ASP A 104 8.14 32.66 -21.72
C ASP A 104 8.54 33.53 -20.52
N ARG A 105 8.54 32.97 -19.30
CA ARG A 105 8.94 33.71 -18.09
C ARG A 105 10.43 34.11 -18.14
N PRO A 106 10.80 35.31 -17.66
CA PRO A 106 12.20 35.70 -17.59
C PRO A 106 12.99 34.78 -16.65
N PRO A 107 14.31 34.63 -16.86
CA PRO A 107 15.15 33.87 -15.95
C PRO A 107 15.06 34.44 -14.53
N PRO A 108 15.14 33.60 -13.49
CA PRO A 108 15.17 34.08 -12.12
C PRO A 108 16.42 34.95 -11.87
N PRO A 109 16.40 35.84 -10.86
CA PRO A 109 17.59 36.59 -10.46
C PRO A 109 18.73 35.65 -10.03
N GLU A 110 19.97 36.14 -10.05
CA GLU A 110 21.11 35.39 -9.53
C GLU A 110 20.86 34.93 -8.09
N GLY A 111 21.02 33.63 -7.82
CA GLY A 111 20.70 33.02 -6.53
C GLY A 111 19.26 32.49 -6.40
N GLY A 112 18.39 32.69 -7.40
CA GLY A 112 17.01 32.22 -7.38
C GLY A 112 16.05 33.20 -6.67
N THR A 113 14.75 32.90 -6.71
CA THR A 113 13.70 33.74 -6.09
C THR A 113 13.54 33.47 -4.59
N HIS A 114 14.20 32.45 -4.04
CA HIS A 114 14.20 32.11 -2.62
C HIS A 114 15.62 31.72 -2.18
N PRO A 115 16.08 32.16 -0.99
CA PRO A 115 17.44 31.90 -0.50
C PRO A 115 17.71 30.43 -0.13
N VAL A 116 16.73 29.53 -0.25
CA VAL A 116 16.86 28.11 0.09
C VAL A 116 16.26 27.27 -1.04
N CYS A 117 17.12 26.83 -1.95
CA CYS A 117 16.81 25.76 -2.88
C CYS A 117 17.05 24.42 -2.17
N ILE A 118 15.97 23.77 -1.75
CA ILE A 118 15.78 22.40 -1.21
C ILE A 118 14.77 22.54 -0.07
N ASP A 119 13.49 22.49 -0.41
CA ASP A 119 12.42 21.93 0.41
C ASP A 119 12.30 22.33 1.91
N GLY A 120 12.87 23.46 2.33
CA GLY A 120 12.71 24.00 3.67
C GLY A 120 11.37 24.74 3.80
N PRO A 121 10.66 24.64 4.95
CA PRO A 121 9.40 25.33 5.16
C PRO A 121 9.64 26.84 5.12
N THR A 122 9.38 27.44 3.96
CA THR A 122 9.33 28.89 3.77
C THR A 122 7.93 29.37 4.16
N SER A 123 7.62 29.30 5.46
CA SER A 123 6.59 30.12 6.13
C SER A 123 6.36 29.65 7.58
N PHE A 124 7.09 30.23 8.53
CA PHE A 124 6.66 30.37 9.93
C PHE A 124 7.08 31.73 10.52
N LEU A 125 7.12 32.78 9.70
CA LEU A 125 7.23 34.18 10.12
C LEU A 125 6.46 35.06 9.14
#